data_AF-N6TBX8-F1
#
_entry.id   AF-N6TBX8-F1
#
_cell.length_a   1.000
_cell.length_b   1.000
_cell.length_c   1.000
_cell.angle_alpha   90.00
_cell.angle_beta   90.00
_cell.angle_gamma   90.00
#
_symmetry.space_group_name_H-M   'P 1'
#
loop_
_entity.id
_entity.type
_entity.pdbx_description
1 polymer ?
#
loop_
_entity_poly.entity_id
_entity_poly.type
_entity_poly.pdbx_seq_one_letter_code
_entity_poly.pdbx_strand_id
1 'polypeptide(L)'
;MCSAKTRNALSIAMMETLSDHILCDQQNNDLRAIVISAEGSVFSSGHNLKELANNREKQEVCFKIATQLMNCIIDSPVPVIAKVDGVAAAAGCQLVAQCDIAICSEKSQFSTPGANFGIFCSTPGVALSRCVNKMPALYMLLTGLPVSAQEAFQIGLITKVRSSDQLNEEIENICRAIKTKSRDVIELGKRFYYKQIQYDVKKAYELGGDKMVENLQLPDCKEGIQSFIEKRKPQWGTGKD
;
A
#
# COMPACT_ATOMS: atom_id res chain seq x y z
N MET A 1 -1.19 -13.10 4.02
CA MET A 1 -1.94 -13.28 5.29
C MET A 1 -2.66 -14.62 5.25
N CYS A 2 -2.33 -15.53 6.16
CA CYS A 2 -2.72 -16.95 6.09
C CYS A 2 -3.49 -17.40 7.35
N SER A 3 -4.33 -16.53 7.90
CA SER A 3 -5.13 -16.77 9.11
C SER A 3 -6.63 -16.69 8.81
N ALA A 4 -7.09 -17.41 7.77
CA ALA A 4 -8.48 -17.37 7.31
C ALA A 4 -9.50 -17.70 8.42
N LYS A 5 -9.15 -18.58 9.38
CA LYS A 5 -9.98 -18.93 10.55
C LYS A 5 -10.32 -17.72 11.43
N THR A 6 -9.43 -16.73 11.51
CA THR A 6 -9.64 -15.48 12.24
C THR A 6 -10.02 -14.32 11.31
N ARG A 7 -10.41 -14.62 10.05
CA ARG A 7 -10.69 -13.64 9.00
C ARG A 7 -9.51 -12.70 8.73
N ASN A 8 -8.29 -13.22 8.87
CA ASN A 8 -7.05 -12.46 8.72
C ASN A 8 -7.04 -11.19 9.58
N ALA A 9 -7.53 -11.30 10.82
CA ALA A 9 -7.47 -10.19 11.77
C ALA A 9 -6.02 -9.72 11.96
N LEU A 10 -5.82 -8.41 11.96
CA LEU A 10 -4.57 -7.74 12.28
C LEU A 10 -4.35 -7.77 13.80
N SER A 11 -4.11 -8.96 14.33
CA SER A 11 -3.53 -9.14 15.66
C SER A 11 -2.13 -8.54 15.71
N ILE A 12 -1.63 -8.29 16.93
CA ILE A 12 -0.24 -7.87 17.16
C ILE A 12 0.74 -8.76 16.39
N ALA A 13 0.65 -10.08 16.57
CA ALA A 13 1.53 -11.04 15.90
C ALA A 13 1.43 -10.98 14.36
N MET A 14 0.22 -10.79 13.80
CA MET A 14 0.04 -10.65 12.35
C MET A 14 0.70 -9.35 11.84
N MET A 15 0.55 -8.24 12.56
CA MET A 15 1.11 -6.96 12.17
C MET A 15 2.65 -6.94 12.26
N GLU A 16 3.22 -7.57 13.29
CA GLU A 16 4.67 -7.79 13.42
C GLU A 16 5.18 -8.64 12.26
N THR A 17 4.54 -9.78 12.00
CA THR A 17 4.90 -10.68 10.89
C THR A 17 4.87 -9.95 9.54
N LEU A 18 3.82 -9.16 9.28
CA LEU A 18 3.73 -8.36 8.05
C LEU A 18 4.85 -7.33 7.96
N SER A 19 5.16 -6.66 9.07
CA SER A 19 6.24 -5.66 9.11
C SER A 19 7.58 -6.33 8.82
N ASP A 20 7.89 -7.44 9.48
CA ASP A 20 9.13 -8.20 9.26
C ASP A 20 9.29 -8.61 7.80
N HIS A 21 8.23 -9.12 7.16
CA HIS A 21 8.26 -9.51 5.75
C HIS A 21 8.35 -8.33 4.77
N ILE A 22 7.89 -7.14 5.15
CA ILE A 22 8.08 -5.93 4.34
C ILE A 22 9.52 -5.41 4.45
N LEU A 23 10.17 -5.64 5.61
CA LEU A 23 11.50 -5.14 5.92
C LEU A 23 12.64 -6.12 5.57
N CYS A 24 12.39 -7.43 5.50
CA CYS A 24 13.45 -8.46 5.49
C CYS A 24 14.44 -8.36 4.31
N ASP A 25 13.96 -8.03 3.13
CA ASP A 25 14.75 -8.05 1.88
C ASP A 25 15.00 -6.66 1.29
N GLN A 26 14.96 -5.61 2.11
CA GLN A 26 15.09 -4.24 1.60
C GLN A 26 16.45 -3.94 0.95
N GLN A 27 17.51 -4.67 1.33
CA GLN A 27 18.84 -4.56 0.73
C GLN A 27 19.04 -5.52 -0.46
N ASN A 28 18.02 -6.32 -0.81
CA ASN A 28 18.07 -7.20 -1.96
C ASN A 28 17.72 -6.42 -3.24
N ASN A 29 18.69 -6.28 -4.14
CA ASN A 29 18.50 -5.60 -5.43
C ASN A 29 17.56 -6.36 -6.38
N ASP A 30 17.33 -7.65 -6.15
CA ASP A 30 16.36 -8.46 -6.91
C ASP A 30 14.92 -8.26 -6.44
N LEU A 31 14.70 -7.67 -5.25
CA LEU A 31 13.37 -7.30 -4.79
C LEU A 31 12.89 -6.09 -5.58
N ARG A 32 11.76 -6.24 -6.29
CA ARG A 32 11.21 -5.21 -7.20
C ARG A 32 9.83 -4.69 -6.82
N ALA A 33 9.03 -5.49 -6.13
CA ALA A 33 7.71 -5.13 -5.61
C ALA A 33 7.30 -6.16 -4.55
N ILE A 34 6.43 -5.75 -3.62
CA ILE A 34 5.84 -6.62 -2.60
C ILE A 34 4.34 -6.73 -2.87
N VAL A 35 3.78 -7.94 -2.83
CA VAL A 35 2.34 -8.16 -3.00
C VAL A 35 1.75 -8.68 -1.69
N ILE A 36 0.88 -7.88 -1.07
CA ILE A 36 0.11 -8.30 0.09
C ILE A 36 -1.19 -8.94 -0.40
N SER A 37 -1.37 -10.22 -0.08
CA SER A 37 -2.58 -10.98 -0.39
C SER A 37 -3.04 -11.79 0.82
N ALA A 38 -4.23 -12.35 0.74
CA ALA A 38 -4.86 -13.07 1.84
C ALA A 38 -5.47 -14.39 1.40
N GLU A 39 -5.48 -15.37 2.29
CA GLU A 39 -6.23 -16.62 2.13
C GLU A 39 -7.68 -16.48 2.62
N GLY A 40 -8.60 -17.18 1.95
CA GLY A 40 -10.03 -17.18 2.29
C GLY A 40 -10.79 -15.98 1.71
N SER A 41 -12.04 -15.79 2.15
CA SER A 41 -12.98 -14.80 1.60
C SER A 41 -12.89 -13.41 2.24
N VAL A 42 -12.01 -13.23 3.22
CA VAL A 42 -11.82 -11.95 3.92
C VAL A 42 -10.35 -11.58 3.80
N PHE A 43 -10.05 -10.48 3.12
CA PHE A 43 -8.70 -9.95 3.05
C PHE A 43 -8.18 -9.61 4.44
N SER A 44 -8.94 -8.81 5.19
CA SER A 44 -8.74 -8.63 6.62
C SER A 44 -9.96 -7.98 7.26
N SER A 45 -10.36 -8.46 8.43
CA SER A 45 -11.41 -7.85 9.25
C SER A 45 -10.95 -6.67 10.11
N GLY A 46 -9.67 -6.27 10.03
CA GLY A 46 -9.06 -5.27 10.91
C GLY A 46 -8.55 -5.89 12.21
N HIS A 47 -8.43 -5.09 13.28
CA HIS A 47 -7.83 -5.54 14.54
C HIS A 47 -8.55 -6.74 15.17
N ASN A 48 -7.79 -7.58 15.87
CA ASN A 48 -8.35 -8.59 16.74
C ASN A 48 -9.00 -7.91 17.96
N LEU A 49 -10.34 -7.80 17.99
CA LEU A 49 -11.05 -7.13 19.08
C LEU A 49 -10.79 -7.75 20.46
N LYS A 50 -10.39 -9.03 20.54
CA LYS A 50 -10.00 -9.66 21.82
C LYS A 50 -8.72 -9.05 22.39
N GLU A 51 -7.83 -8.52 21.55
CA GLU A 51 -6.60 -7.84 21.98
C GLU A 51 -6.86 -6.39 22.38
N LEU A 52 -7.99 -5.81 21.95
CA LEU A 52 -8.40 -4.45 22.31
C LEU A 52 -9.29 -4.41 23.56
N ALA A 53 -9.66 -5.55 24.14
CA ALA A 53 -10.55 -5.58 25.30
C ALA A 53 -9.81 -5.25 26.61
N ASN A 54 -10.34 -4.25 27.34
CA ASN A 54 -10.10 -4.00 28.78
C ASN A 54 -8.63 -3.94 29.26
N ASN A 55 -7.70 -3.50 28.41
CA ASN A 55 -6.31 -3.26 28.82
C ASN A 55 -5.70 -2.10 28.00
N ARG A 56 -5.48 -0.96 28.66
CA ARG A 56 -4.98 0.26 28.01
C ARG A 56 -3.59 0.09 27.42
N GLU A 57 -2.66 -0.50 28.17
CA GLU A 57 -1.28 -0.69 27.72
C GLU A 57 -1.23 -1.57 26.46
N LYS A 58 -2.02 -2.66 26.45
CA LYS A 58 -2.13 -3.54 25.28
C LYS A 58 -2.76 -2.83 24.07
N GLN A 59 -3.74 -1.97 24.29
CA GLN A 59 -4.32 -1.13 23.23
C GLN A 59 -3.28 -0.17 22.64
N GLU A 60 -2.51 0.51 23.49
CA GLU A 60 -1.45 1.43 23.06
C GLU A 60 -0.37 0.70 22.24
N VAL A 61 0.07 -0.47 22.69
CA VAL A 61 1.00 -1.34 21.93
C VAL A 61 0.39 -1.75 20.59
N CYS A 62 -0.87 -2.20 20.57
CA CYS A 62 -1.55 -2.62 19.34
C CYS A 62 -1.57 -1.51 18.29
N PHE A 63 -1.99 -0.29 18.67
CA PHE A 63 -2.04 0.84 17.73
C PHE A 63 -0.68 1.40 17.34
N LYS A 64 0.33 1.29 18.21
CA LYS A 64 1.72 1.62 17.86
C LYS A 64 2.25 0.68 16.79
N ILE A 65 2.07 -0.63 16.95
CA ILE A 65 2.48 -1.64 15.96
C ILE A 65 1.70 -1.48 14.65
N ALA A 66 0.40 -1.18 14.73
CA ALA A 66 -0.40 -0.87 13.55
C ALA A 66 0.16 0.32 12.78
N THR A 67 0.56 1.38 13.48
CA THR A 67 1.16 2.57 12.86
C THR A 67 2.52 2.25 12.24
N GLN A 68 3.34 1.44 12.91
CA GLN A 68 4.63 0.98 12.38
C GLN A 68 4.45 0.19 11.08
N LEU A 69 3.48 -0.73 11.01
CA LEU A 69 3.17 -1.47 9.79
C LEU A 69 2.83 -0.53 8.63
N MET A 70 2.00 0.50 8.87
CA MET A 70 1.63 1.47 7.82
C MET A 70 2.84 2.29 7.34
N ASN A 71 3.72 2.68 8.27
CA ASN A 71 4.96 3.40 7.92
C ASN A 71 5.93 2.51 7.14
N CYS A 72 6.03 1.21 7.45
CA CYS A 72 6.86 0.26 6.69
C CYS A 72 6.47 0.23 5.20
N ILE A 73 5.19 0.42 4.89
CA ILE A 73 4.70 0.48 3.50
C ILE A 73 5.18 1.76 2.80
N ILE A 74 5.08 2.91 3.47
CA ILE A 74 5.54 4.21 2.96
C ILE A 74 7.05 4.18 2.73
N ASP A 75 7.80 3.65 3.70
CA ASP A 75 9.26 3.67 3.73
C ASP A 75 9.89 2.55 2.89
N SER A 76 9.10 1.56 2.44
CA SER A 76 9.60 0.45 1.62
C SER A 76 10.27 0.97 0.34
N PRO A 77 11.48 0.49 0.00
CA PRO A 77 12.21 0.93 -1.19
C PRO A 77 11.53 0.51 -2.50
N VAL A 78 10.61 -0.44 -2.43
CA VAL A 78 9.86 -0.94 -3.59
C VAL A 78 8.36 -0.68 -3.43
N PRO A 79 7.58 -0.69 -4.53
CA PRO A 79 6.14 -0.59 -4.46
C PRO A 79 5.52 -1.77 -3.70
N VAL A 80 4.53 -1.48 -2.86
CA VAL A 80 3.71 -2.45 -2.12
C VAL A 80 2.31 -2.45 -2.72
N ILE A 81 1.85 -3.63 -3.11
CA ILE A 81 0.61 -3.81 -3.88
C ILE A 81 -0.37 -4.65 -3.06
N ALA A 82 -1.59 -4.15 -2.85
CA ALA A 82 -2.67 -4.95 -2.28
C ALA A 82 -3.39 -5.75 -3.39
N LYS A 83 -3.47 -7.07 -3.22
CA LYS A 83 -4.32 -7.98 -4.02
C LYS A 83 -5.49 -8.44 -3.16
N VAL A 84 -6.65 -7.83 -3.35
CA VAL A 84 -7.85 -8.06 -2.52
C VAL A 84 -8.82 -9.00 -3.24
N ASP A 85 -9.12 -10.15 -2.63
CA ASP A 85 -10.16 -11.07 -3.13
C ASP A 85 -11.23 -11.34 -2.06
N GLY A 86 -12.00 -10.31 -1.71
CA GLY A 86 -13.03 -10.41 -0.68
C GLY A 86 -13.16 -9.16 0.18
N VAL A 87 -13.49 -9.35 1.47
CA VAL A 87 -13.82 -8.23 2.37
C VAL A 87 -12.56 -7.62 3.01
N ALA A 88 -12.42 -6.29 2.95
CA ALA A 88 -11.42 -5.53 3.70
C ALA A 88 -12.13 -4.49 4.59
N ALA A 89 -12.10 -4.69 5.91
CA ALA A 89 -12.85 -3.87 6.86
C ALA A 89 -11.94 -3.23 7.91
N ALA A 90 -12.30 -2.03 8.38
CA ALA A 90 -11.59 -1.28 9.42
C ALA A 90 -10.08 -1.15 9.11
N ALA A 91 -9.20 -1.67 9.98
CA ALA A 91 -7.75 -1.65 9.74
C ALA A 91 -7.32 -2.54 8.53
N GLY A 92 -8.16 -3.47 8.08
CA GLY A 92 -7.97 -4.16 6.80
C GLY A 92 -8.17 -3.23 5.60
N CYS A 93 -9.16 -2.34 5.67
CA CYS A 93 -9.35 -1.29 4.66
C CYS A 93 -8.24 -0.24 4.73
N GLN A 94 -7.75 0.08 5.95
CA GLN A 94 -6.57 0.93 6.15
C GLN A 94 -5.35 0.37 5.43
N LEU A 95 -5.08 -0.93 5.58
CA LEU A 95 -3.94 -1.60 4.95
C LEU A 95 -4.02 -1.50 3.41
N VAL A 96 -5.21 -1.65 2.83
CA VAL A 96 -5.43 -1.46 1.39
C VAL A 96 -5.15 -0.01 0.97
N ALA A 97 -5.74 0.97 1.66
CA ALA A 97 -5.59 2.39 1.36
C ALA A 97 -4.15 2.90 1.55
N GLN A 98 -3.33 2.19 2.34
CA GLN A 98 -1.94 2.54 2.60
C GLN A 98 -0.96 2.02 1.54
N CYS A 99 -1.32 0.96 0.81
CA CYS A 99 -0.50 0.41 -0.27
C CYS A 99 -0.35 1.42 -1.42
N ASP A 100 0.76 1.32 -2.17
CA ASP A 100 1.02 2.20 -3.32
C ASP A 100 0.04 1.94 -4.47
N ILE A 101 -0.35 0.67 -4.64
CA ILE A 101 -1.30 0.20 -5.65
C ILE A 101 -2.24 -0.79 -4.99
N ALA A 102 -3.53 -0.75 -5.34
CA ALA A 102 -4.50 -1.73 -4.89
C ALA A 102 -5.33 -2.23 -6.07
N ILE A 103 -5.45 -3.55 -6.21
CA ILE A 103 -6.39 -4.18 -7.14
C ILE A 103 -7.32 -5.11 -6.37
N CYS A 104 -8.53 -5.31 -6.88
CA CYS A 104 -9.48 -6.19 -6.23
C CYS A 104 -10.34 -7.00 -7.20
N SER A 105 -10.94 -8.07 -6.67
CA SER A 105 -11.96 -8.78 -7.43
C SER A 105 -13.32 -8.07 -7.40
N GLU A 106 -14.16 -8.34 -8.38
CA GLU A 106 -15.53 -7.82 -8.47
C GLU A 106 -16.38 -8.10 -7.22
N LYS A 107 -16.12 -9.21 -6.51
CA LYS A 107 -16.83 -9.56 -5.26
C LYS A 107 -16.30 -8.83 -4.02
N SER A 108 -15.23 -8.05 -4.16
CA SER A 108 -14.59 -7.40 -3.01
C SER A 108 -15.45 -6.29 -2.43
N GLN A 109 -15.34 -6.07 -1.13
CA GLN A 109 -16.07 -5.02 -0.41
C GLN A 109 -15.15 -4.34 0.60
N PHE A 110 -15.32 -3.02 0.75
CA PHE A 110 -14.49 -2.18 1.59
C PHE A 110 -15.35 -1.41 2.58
N SER A 111 -14.96 -1.37 3.85
CA SER A 111 -15.75 -0.67 4.87
C SER A 111 -14.91 -0.18 6.05
N THR A 112 -15.43 0.81 6.76
CA THR A 112 -14.88 1.29 8.04
C THR A 112 -15.95 1.19 9.15
N PRO A 113 -16.41 -0.03 9.49
CA PRO A 113 -17.63 -0.25 10.27
C PRO A 113 -17.44 -0.10 11.79
N GLY A 114 -16.30 0.43 12.25
CA GLY A 114 -15.94 0.44 13.67
C GLY A 114 -16.97 1.18 14.54
N ALA A 115 -17.62 2.22 14.00
CA ALA A 115 -18.65 2.99 14.71
C ALA A 115 -19.84 2.10 15.15
N ASN A 116 -20.17 1.04 14.39
CA ASN A 116 -21.21 0.07 14.76
C ASN A 116 -20.88 -0.69 16.06
N PHE A 117 -19.60 -0.69 16.46
CA PHE A 117 -19.10 -1.32 17.67
C PHE A 117 -18.61 -0.29 18.71
N GLY A 118 -18.95 1.00 18.52
CA GLY A 118 -18.54 2.08 19.42
C GLY A 118 -17.07 2.53 19.28
N ILE A 119 -16.37 2.11 18.21
CA ILE A 119 -14.96 2.44 17.99
C ILE A 119 -14.83 3.13 16.64
N PHE A 120 -14.82 4.46 16.62
CA PHE A 120 -14.63 5.20 15.36
C PHE A 120 -13.32 4.78 14.68
N CYS A 121 -13.35 4.57 13.36
CA CYS A 121 -12.20 4.16 12.57
C CYS A 121 -11.22 5.33 12.32
N SER A 122 -10.71 5.95 13.39
CA SER A 122 -9.82 7.11 13.34
C SER A 122 -8.52 6.82 12.57
N THR A 123 -7.83 5.73 12.90
CA THR A 123 -6.59 5.34 12.21
C THR A 123 -6.82 4.88 10.77
N PRO A 124 -7.86 4.07 10.43
CA PRO A 124 -8.23 3.87 9.04
C PRO A 124 -8.55 5.16 8.27
N GLY A 125 -9.18 6.14 8.93
CA GLY A 125 -9.50 7.44 8.34
C GLY A 125 -8.28 8.23 7.87
N VAL A 126 -7.10 8.03 8.49
CA VAL A 126 -5.84 8.68 8.08
C VAL A 126 -5.43 8.25 6.66
N ALA A 127 -5.44 6.94 6.38
CA ALA A 127 -5.10 6.41 5.07
C ALA A 127 -6.23 6.70 4.05
N LEU A 128 -7.48 6.48 4.45
CA LEU A 128 -8.64 6.67 3.57
C LEU A 128 -8.73 8.12 3.06
N SER A 129 -8.57 9.11 3.94
CA SER A 129 -8.63 10.53 3.55
C SER A 129 -7.48 11.02 2.65
N ARG A 130 -6.40 10.25 2.53
CA ARG A 130 -5.28 10.51 1.60
C ARG A 130 -5.44 9.80 0.27
N CYS A 131 -6.37 8.86 0.19
CA CYS A 131 -6.63 8.03 -0.98
C CYS A 131 -7.91 8.46 -1.71
N VAL A 132 -8.96 8.81 -0.97
CA VAL A 132 -10.27 9.20 -1.51
C VAL A 132 -10.67 10.60 -1.08
N ASN A 133 -11.54 11.24 -1.86
CA ASN A 133 -12.09 12.55 -1.54
C ASN A 133 -12.88 12.55 -0.22
N LYS A 134 -13.02 13.75 0.37
CA LYS A 134 -13.68 13.95 1.68
C LYS A 134 -15.05 13.29 1.78
N MET A 135 -15.91 13.43 0.77
CA MET A 135 -17.31 12.98 0.85
C MET A 135 -17.42 11.44 0.90
N PRO A 136 -16.81 10.65 -0.01
CA PRO A 136 -16.74 9.20 0.14
C PRO A 136 -16.09 8.72 1.45
N ALA A 137 -14.98 9.35 1.86
CA ALA A 137 -14.31 8.98 3.12
C ALA A 137 -15.25 9.13 4.33
N LEU A 138 -15.93 10.28 4.44
CA LEU A 138 -16.86 10.53 5.53
C LEU A 138 -18.11 9.65 5.44
N TYR A 139 -18.61 9.36 4.24
CA TYR A 139 -19.71 8.40 4.07
C TYR A 139 -19.34 7.05 4.67
N MET A 140 -18.18 6.49 4.30
CA MET A 140 -17.72 5.20 4.84
C MET A 140 -17.51 5.27 6.36
N LEU A 141 -16.81 6.29 6.86
CA LEU A 141 -16.45 6.42 8.28
C LEU A 141 -17.64 6.67 9.21
N LEU A 142 -18.63 7.47 8.76
CA LEU A 142 -19.78 7.85 9.58
C LEU A 142 -20.90 6.81 9.52
N THR A 143 -21.08 6.13 8.39
CA THR A 143 -22.16 5.13 8.22
C THR A 143 -21.70 3.71 8.51
N GLY A 144 -20.42 3.41 8.34
CA GLY A 144 -19.88 2.05 8.40
C GLY A 144 -20.36 1.13 7.28
N LEU A 145 -21.14 1.63 6.30
CA LEU A 145 -21.66 0.84 5.20
C LEU A 145 -20.53 0.39 4.26
N PRO A 146 -20.61 -0.83 3.70
CA PRO A 146 -19.64 -1.28 2.72
C PRO A 146 -19.83 -0.56 1.38
N VAL A 147 -18.71 -0.31 0.70
CA VAL A 147 -18.67 0.04 -0.72
C VAL A 147 -18.22 -1.19 -1.51
N SER A 148 -18.85 -1.40 -2.66
CA SER A 148 -18.50 -2.43 -3.64
C SER A 148 -17.13 -2.17 -4.29
N ALA A 149 -16.60 -3.17 -5.00
CA ALA A 149 -15.37 -3.04 -5.78
C ALA A 149 -15.45 -1.89 -6.81
N GLN A 150 -16.57 -1.75 -7.49
CA GLN A 150 -16.80 -0.73 -8.51
C GLN A 150 -16.91 0.67 -7.90
N GLU A 151 -17.62 0.82 -6.79
CA GLU A 151 -17.67 2.10 -6.05
C GLU A 151 -16.28 2.46 -5.52
N ALA A 152 -15.54 1.50 -4.97
CA ALA A 152 -14.17 1.70 -4.48
C ALA A 152 -13.22 2.17 -5.60
N PHE A 153 -13.38 1.63 -6.82
CA PHE A 153 -12.66 2.13 -8.01
C PHE A 153 -13.06 3.57 -8.37
N GLN A 154 -14.36 3.87 -8.39
CA GLN A 154 -14.87 5.21 -8.74
C GLN A 154 -14.38 6.30 -7.78
N ILE A 155 -14.26 5.98 -6.49
CA ILE A 155 -13.82 6.95 -5.47
C ILE A 155 -12.30 7.04 -5.32
N GLY A 156 -11.53 6.22 -6.06
CA GLY A 156 -10.07 6.22 -6.07
C GLY A 156 -9.39 5.31 -5.03
N LEU A 157 -10.16 4.50 -4.29
CA LEU A 157 -9.60 3.54 -3.31
C LEU A 157 -8.89 2.36 -3.97
N ILE A 158 -9.37 1.97 -5.16
CA ILE A 158 -8.85 0.82 -5.91
C ILE A 158 -8.43 1.27 -7.31
N THR A 159 -7.27 0.79 -7.77
CA THR A 159 -6.70 1.10 -9.08
C THR A 159 -7.35 0.27 -10.20
N LYS A 160 -7.67 -1.01 -9.96
CA LYS A 160 -8.31 -1.91 -10.94
C LYS A 160 -9.21 -2.94 -10.28
N VAL A 161 -10.32 -3.25 -10.96
CA VAL A 161 -11.25 -4.34 -10.62
C VAL A 161 -11.16 -5.42 -11.70
N ARG A 162 -11.06 -6.69 -11.29
CA ARG A 162 -11.00 -7.87 -12.17
C ARG A 162 -11.90 -8.98 -11.65
N SER A 163 -12.16 -10.01 -12.45
CA SER A 163 -12.70 -11.26 -11.91
C SER A 163 -11.64 -11.94 -11.02
N SER A 164 -12.07 -12.78 -10.07
CA SER A 164 -11.15 -13.44 -9.12
C SER A 164 -10.07 -14.27 -9.81
N ASP A 165 -10.39 -14.93 -10.92
CA ASP A 165 -9.47 -15.74 -11.74
C ASP A 165 -8.45 -14.91 -12.52
N GLN A 166 -8.74 -13.63 -12.79
CA GLN A 166 -7.83 -12.71 -13.49
C GLN A 166 -6.91 -11.91 -12.56
N LEU A 167 -7.09 -11.99 -11.23
CA LEU A 167 -6.29 -11.19 -10.30
C LEU A 167 -4.80 -11.50 -10.35
N ASN A 168 -4.42 -12.77 -10.52
CA ASN A 168 -3.01 -13.14 -10.58
C ASN A 168 -2.36 -12.61 -11.86
N GLU A 169 -3.05 -12.71 -12.99
CA GLU A 169 -2.58 -12.15 -14.27
C GLU A 169 -2.36 -10.64 -14.17
N GLU A 170 -3.28 -9.91 -13.54
CA GLU A 170 -3.15 -8.46 -13.37
C GLU A 170 -1.96 -8.10 -12.44
N ILE A 171 -1.75 -8.84 -11.35
CA ILE A 171 -0.56 -8.67 -10.51
C ILE A 171 0.71 -8.93 -11.31
N GLU A 172 0.77 -10.00 -12.09
CA GLU A 172 1.93 -10.30 -12.93
C GLU A 172 2.22 -9.19 -13.93
N ASN A 173 1.17 -8.61 -14.53
CA ASN A 173 1.30 -7.49 -15.45
C ASN A 173 1.88 -6.24 -14.75
N ILE A 174 1.39 -5.89 -13.57
CA ILE A 174 1.92 -4.78 -12.76
C ILE A 174 3.38 -5.05 -12.35
N CYS A 175 3.67 -6.24 -11.82
CA CYS A 175 5.01 -6.63 -11.41
C CYS A 175 5.98 -6.65 -12.60
N ARG A 176 5.56 -7.11 -13.77
CA ARG A 176 6.38 -7.08 -15.00
C ARG A 176 6.68 -5.64 -15.40
N ALA A 177 5.70 -4.74 -15.38
CA ALA A 177 5.92 -3.33 -15.68
C ALA A 177 6.96 -2.70 -14.74
N ILE A 178 6.87 -2.95 -13.43
CA ILE A 178 7.82 -2.46 -12.43
C ILE A 178 9.21 -3.07 -12.65
N LYS A 179 9.31 -4.39 -12.86
CA LYS A 179 10.56 -5.13 -13.07
C LYS A 179 11.38 -4.62 -14.26
N THR A 180 10.75 -4.01 -15.27
CA THR A 180 11.46 -3.43 -16.41
C THR A 180 12.11 -2.07 -16.16
N LYS A 181 11.94 -1.47 -14.98
CA LYS A 181 12.53 -0.15 -14.63
C LYS A 181 13.84 -0.31 -13.85
N SER A 182 14.55 0.78 -13.61
CA SER A 182 15.59 0.80 -12.58
C SER A 182 14.96 0.71 -11.19
N ARG A 183 15.53 -0.10 -10.29
CA ARG A 183 15.07 -0.20 -8.89
C ARG A 183 15.33 1.13 -8.17
N ASP A 184 16.52 1.68 -8.33
CA ASP A 184 16.95 2.90 -7.63
C ASP A 184 16.13 4.13 -8.05
N VAL A 185 15.79 4.23 -9.34
CA VAL A 185 14.91 5.30 -9.85
C VAL A 185 13.50 5.17 -9.27
N ILE A 186 12.98 3.95 -9.11
CA ILE A 186 11.65 3.70 -8.49
C ILE A 186 11.68 4.04 -7.00
N GLU A 187 12.72 3.62 -6.28
CA GLU A 187 12.91 3.94 -4.85
C GLU A 187 12.98 5.46 -4.64
N LEU A 188 13.81 6.15 -5.44
CA LEU A 188 13.95 7.60 -5.40
C LEU A 188 12.62 8.31 -5.66
N GLY A 189 11.88 7.87 -6.69
CA GLY A 189 10.59 8.43 -7.06
C GLY A 189 9.52 8.23 -5.99
N LYS A 190 9.41 7.01 -5.44
CA LYS A 190 8.46 6.69 -4.36
C LYS A 190 8.72 7.52 -3.12
N ARG A 191 9.96 7.57 -2.64
CA ARG A 191 10.34 8.38 -1.46
C ARG A 191 10.04 9.86 -1.68
N PHE A 192 10.35 10.37 -2.88
CA PHE A 192 10.05 11.76 -3.20
C PHE A 192 8.55 12.04 -3.23
N TYR A 193 7.74 11.14 -3.81
CA TYR A 193 6.28 11.30 -3.87
C TYR A 193 5.67 11.50 -2.48
N TYR A 194 6.01 10.64 -1.51
CA TYR A 194 5.49 10.75 -0.14
C TYR A 194 6.03 11.96 0.62
N LYS A 195 7.26 12.41 0.30
CA LYS A 195 7.83 13.61 0.90
C LYS A 195 7.17 14.88 0.37
N GLN A 196 7.02 15.02 -0.94
CA GLN A 196 6.58 16.28 -1.56
C GLN A 196 5.12 16.61 -1.25
N ILE A 197 4.26 15.58 -1.15
CA ILE A 197 2.81 15.78 -0.99
C ILE A 197 2.41 16.43 0.35
N GLN A 198 3.37 16.53 1.28
CA GLN A 198 3.19 17.17 2.58
C GLN A 198 3.44 18.68 2.55
N TYR A 199 3.95 19.21 1.43
CA TYR A 199 4.30 20.62 1.26
C TYR A 199 3.30 21.35 0.35
N ASP A 200 3.31 22.68 0.40
CA ASP A 200 2.65 23.48 -0.63
C ASP A 200 3.34 23.30 -1.99
N VAL A 201 2.60 23.61 -3.05
CA VAL A 201 3.03 23.37 -4.44
C VAL A 201 4.35 24.07 -4.76
N LYS A 202 4.63 25.27 -4.22
CA LYS A 202 5.90 25.98 -4.52
C LYS A 202 7.08 25.26 -3.90
N LYS A 203 6.98 24.88 -2.63
CA LYS A 203 8.05 24.12 -1.96
C LYS A 203 8.22 22.71 -2.57
N ALA A 204 7.13 22.06 -2.96
CA ALA A 204 7.17 20.77 -3.64
C ALA A 204 7.94 20.85 -4.98
N TYR A 205 7.76 21.91 -5.77
CA TYR A 205 8.50 22.11 -7.02
C TYR A 205 9.99 22.39 -6.81
N GLU A 206 10.35 23.19 -5.80
CA GLU A 206 11.76 23.44 -5.44
C GLU A 206 12.46 22.12 -5.12
N LEU A 207 11.89 21.33 -4.21
CA LEU A 207 12.42 20.01 -3.85
C LEU A 207 12.43 19.04 -5.03
N GLY A 208 11.45 19.16 -5.93
CA GLY A 208 11.35 18.34 -7.15
C GLY A 208 12.45 18.64 -8.16
N GLY A 209 12.81 19.91 -8.33
CA GLY A 209 13.95 20.31 -9.16
C GLY A 209 15.26 19.69 -8.68
N ASP A 210 15.55 19.82 -7.37
CA ASP A 210 16.75 19.24 -6.76
C ASP A 210 16.77 17.71 -6.91
N LYS A 211 15.62 17.07 -6.66
CA LYS A 211 15.50 15.61 -6.77
C LYS A 211 15.65 15.11 -8.20
N MET A 212 15.19 15.87 -9.20
CA MET A 212 15.41 15.57 -10.62
C MET A 212 16.89 15.63 -10.99
N VAL A 213 17.62 16.65 -10.50
CA VAL A 213 19.07 16.76 -10.71
C VAL A 213 19.82 15.60 -10.06
N GLU A 214 19.44 15.21 -8.84
CA GLU A 214 19.98 14.02 -8.15
C GLU A 214 19.73 12.74 -8.97
N ASN A 215 18.51 12.54 -9.45
CA ASN A 215 18.15 11.38 -10.27
C ASN A 215 19.02 11.29 -11.54
N LEU A 216 19.28 12.42 -12.21
CA LEU A 216 20.17 12.49 -13.39
C LEU A 216 21.62 12.11 -13.10
N GLN A 217 22.05 12.11 -11.84
CA GLN A 217 23.40 11.65 -11.48
C GLN A 217 23.50 10.13 -11.32
N LEU A 218 22.38 9.43 -11.15
CA LEU A 218 22.36 7.97 -10.98
C LEU A 218 22.89 7.26 -12.23
N PRO A 219 23.69 6.18 -12.09
CA PRO A 219 24.18 5.38 -13.21
C PRO A 219 23.04 4.90 -14.12
N ASP A 220 21.97 4.37 -13.52
CA ASP A 220 20.79 3.91 -14.26
C ASP A 220 20.08 5.02 -15.02
N CYS A 221 20.06 6.25 -14.51
CA CYS A 221 19.44 7.35 -15.24
C CYS A 221 20.27 7.72 -16.49
N LYS A 222 21.60 7.76 -16.35
CA LYS A 222 22.52 8.02 -17.47
C LYS A 222 22.40 6.93 -18.55
N GLU A 223 22.34 5.67 -18.15
CA GLU A 223 22.09 4.54 -19.05
C GLU A 223 20.70 4.60 -19.70
N GLY A 224 19.66 4.98 -18.95
CA GLY A 224 18.32 5.20 -19.48
C GLY A 224 18.29 6.26 -20.58
N ILE A 225 18.98 7.39 -20.38
CA ILE A 225 19.12 8.44 -21.39
C ILE A 225 19.92 7.96 -22.60
N GLN A 226 21.07 7.31 -22.36
CA GLN A 226 21.94 6.82 -23.43
C GLN A 226 21.24 5.78 -24.31
N SER A 227 20.59 4.79 -23.69
CA SER A 227 19.85 3.74 -24.40
C SER A 227 18.69 4.30 -25.23
N PHE A 228 18.02 5.35 -24.75
CA PHE A 228 16.99 6.05 -25.52
C PHE A 228 17.56 6.76 -26.75
N ILE A 229 18.69 7.48 -26.59
CA ILE A 229 19.39 8.15 -27.70
C ILE A 229 19.85 7.12 -28.75
N GLU A 230 20.36 5.98 -28.29
CA GLU A 230 20.86 4.88 -29.12
C GLU A 230 19.77 3.94 -29.66
N LYS A 231 18.50 4.15 -29.27
CA LYS A 231 17.34 3.31 -29.65
C LYS A 231 17.51 1.82 -29.30
N ARG A 232 18.11 1.53 -28.15
CA ARG A 232 18.26 0.17 -27.60
C ARG A 232 17.52 0.02 -26.27
N LYS A 233 17.42 -1.21 -25.77
CA LYS A 233 16.90 -1.44 -24.42
C LYS A 233 17.96 -1.03 -23.38
N PRO A 234 17.54 -0.38 -22.27
CA PRO A 234 18.43 -0.08 -21.16
C PRO A 234 18.88 -1.35 -20.45
N GLN A 235 20.10 -1.31 -19.90
CA GLN A 235 20.67 -2.33 -19.04
C GLN A 235 20.85 -1.75 -17.64
N TRP A 236 19.88 -1.98 -16.75
CA TRP A 236 19.95 -1.45 -15.39
C TRP A 236 21.03 -2.19 -14.57
N GLY A 237 21.79 -1.43 -13.78
CA GLY A 237 22.79 -1.98 -12.88
C GLY A 237 22.15 -2.85 -11.79
N THR A 238 22.83 -3.91 -11.39
CA THR A 238 22.42 -4.76 -10.27
C THR A 238 22.90 -4.19 -8.93
N GLY A 239 22.82 -2.87 -8.71
CA GLY A 239 23.31 -2.18 -7.50
C GLY A 239 24.70 -2.62 -7.00
N LYS A 240 25.53 -3.09 -7.92
CA LYS A 240 26.93 -3.49 -7.74
C LYS A 240 27.63 -2.96 -8.97
N ASP A 241 28.09 -1.71 -8.85
CA ASP A 241 29.19 -1.04 -9.55
C ASP A 241 28.97 0.47 -9.53
#